data_AF-A0A316UB36-F1
#
_entry.id   AF-A0A316UB36-F1
#
_cell.length_a   1.000
_cell.length_b   1.000
_cell.length_c   1.000
_cell.angle_alpha   90.00
_cell.angle_beta   90.00
_cell.angle_gamma   90.00
#
_symmetry.space_group_name_H-M   'P 1'
#
loop_
_entity.id
_entity.type
_entity.pdbx_description
1 polymer ?
#
loop_
_entity_poly.entity_id
_entity_poly.type
_entity_poly.pdbx_seq_one_letter_code
_entity_poly.pdbx_strand_id
1 'polypeptide(L)'
;MYLHPLPPPPDPVDFSSCLIPTSTSSISTAHLAKATHAREGVRSVLSNARLAAASCSGGTPGGTFEVKLVSAIEDYLPHLIAIYNGTQTDDLVWRAEAWFAWPAPLSPSSPTSNKLNIGGSSSSAYAKHGPFASSSLRFELDNLLILYSLALSNLALLQSISVGSYEYTKSLMDTQRKDYENILKRGVTFGKKAVEVVQWMIRDLDAAESNEADGRQDWNEEWQSSRRRLLEGLQALHQLPPTLISLRLLLSPATCTITSTQHEPPPLPKGHPSASLLAKLCLEVPRLVEQAQLNLQSASGKGGNGKAGRKLFGGAGTSGSGTAVDESKLSSKFKRFGIGKNRKEKEPEYVHRSISPSPEPALLSSASTPHRARPTAHESRSYRGNASSSTHPSYPGPSLAPVTSRLFKYLDSIAPLYRSISLKYLALSVGESGEDGSGGRHAEAVVYLRMAKGELDKLTDGPSTPLEEFIGKDDSKSMRARLGRKDSSQPDQLEHPESEQNRTSSSHPLRARLQTYHSMIYSSHTSSIAHILNLYKRLNDSVSFQVLPSVADLSGKIPTPRGLLTFDQGGGGGGWTPPKAAFGREGTGESGGQGFLIGAEGGEDTEGAYAGKGAYY
;
A
#
# COMPACT_ATOMS: atom_id res chain seq x y z
N MET A 1 -1.32 -4.00 9.46
CA MET A 1 -1.88 -2.69 9.05
C MET A 1 -0.94 -1.57 9.53
N TYR A 2 -0.74 -0.51 8.75
CA TYR A 2 0.17 0.62 9.07
C TYR A 2 -0.57 1.93 8.84
N LEU A 3 -0.73 2.73 9.89
CA LEU A 3 -1.34 4.06 9.78
C LEU A 3 -0.30 5.04 9.23
N HIS A 4 -0.59 5.63 8.08
CA HIS A 4 0.31 6.58 7.44
C HIS A 4 0.39 7.86 8.27
N PRO A 5 1.61 8.38 8.54
CA PRO A 5 1.73 9.73 9.06
C PRO A 5 1.18 10.69 8.02
N LEU A 6 0.27 11.57 8.41
CA LEU A 6 -0.19 12.64 7.54
C LEU A 6 0.82 13.79 7.56
N PRO A 7 1.01 14.49 6.43
CA PRO A 7 1.89 15.65 6.39
C PRO A 7 1.36 16.76 7.32
N PRO A 8 2.25 17.63 7.84
CA PRO A 8 1.84 18.90 8.44
C PRO A 8 0.89 19.69 7.53
N PRO A 9 0.13 20.65 8.10
CA PRO A 9 -0.56 21.64 7.28
C PRO A 9 0.43 22.26 6.28
N PRO A 10 0.04 22.47 5.01
CA PRO A 10 0.88 23.16 4.03
C PRO A 10 1.13 24.62 4.46
N ASP A 11 1.69 25.48 3.62
CA ASP A 11 1.77 26.95 3.88
C ASP A 11 0.50 27.68 3.41
N PRO A 12 0.08 28.80 4.06
CA PRO A 12 -1.16 29.49 3.72
C PRO A 12 -1.03 30.16 2.35
N VAL A 13 -2.09 30.10 1.55
CA VAL A 13 -2.14 30.67 0.19
C VAL A 13 -3.49 31.34 0.01
N ASP A 14 -3.46 32.62 -0.37
CA ASP A 14 -4.65 33.39 -0.70
C ASP A 14 -4.75 33.55 -2.23
N PHE A 15 -5.61 32.73 -2.84
CA PHE A 15 -5.84 32.74 -4.28
C PHE A 15 -6.39 34.08 -4.77
N SER A 16 -7.14 34.80 -3.95
CA SER A 16 -7.68 36.12 -4.33
C SER A 16 -6.60 37.19 -4.46
N SER A 17 -5.48 37.03 -3.74
CA SER A 17 -4.31 37.90 -3.85
C SER A 17 -3.40 37.54 -5.02
N CYS A 18 -3.31 36.24 -5.36
CA CYS A 18 -2.38 35.73 -6.36
C CYS A 18 -2.96 35.69 -7.78
N LEU A 19 -4.28 35.58 -7.93
CA LEU A 19 -4.96 35.40 -9.21
C LEU A 19 -5.94 36.54 -9.48
N ILE A 20 -6.00 36.98 -10.73
CA ILE A 20 -6.98 37.95 -11.23
C ILE A 20 -7.83 37.25 -12.31
N PRO A 21 -9.17 37.27 -12.19
CA PRO A 21 -10.03 36.88 -13.29
C PRO A 21 -9.91 37.82 -14.48
N THR A 22 -9.85 37.26 -15.68
CA THR A 22 -9.88 38.07 -16.90
C THR A 22 -11.27 38.65 -17.14
N SER A 23 -11.35 39.76 -17.90
CA SER A 23 -12.63 40.44 -18.17
C SER A 23 -13.65 39.58 -18.91
N THR A 24 -13.20 38.53 -19.59
CA THR A 24 -14.02 37.56 -20.32
C THR A 24 -14.42 36.35 -19.48
N SER A 25 -13.83 36.19 -18.30
CA SER A 25 -14.02 35.03 -17.44
C SER A 25 -15.35 35.10 -16.69
N SER A 26 -16.00 33.94 -16.53
CA SER A 26 -17.13 33.77 -15.61
C SER A 26 -16.71 33.64 -14.15
N ILE A 27 -15.40 33.58 -13.88
CA ILE A 27 -14.85 33.36 -12.55
C ILE A 27 -14.80 34.69 -11.81
N SER A 28 -15.44 34.76 -10.63
CA SER A 28 -15.43 35.96 -9.80
C SER A 28 -14.35 35.88 -8.71
N THR A 29 -13.97 37.01 -8.14
CA THR A 29 -13.10 37.07 -6.94
C THR A 29 -13.73 36.35 -5.74
N ALA A 30 -15.06 36.30 -5.66
CA ALA A 30 -15.77 35.53 -4.64
C ALA A 30 -15.54 34.01 -4.77
N HIS A 31 -15.35 33.49 -5.99
CA HIS A 31 -14.98 32.08 -6.20
C HIS A 31 -13.57 31.78 -5.68
N LEU A 32 -12.62 32.68 -5.90
CA LEU A 32 -11.26 32.55 -5.38
C LEU A 32 -11.22 32.62 -3.84
N ALA A 33 -12.00 33.52 -3.24
CA ALA A 33 -12.15 33.59 -1.78
C ALA A 33 -12.73 32.29 -1.18
N LYS A 34 -13.72 31.68 -1.84
CA LYS A 34 -14.25 30.36 -1.45
C LYS A 34 -13.19 29.26 -1.53
N ALA A 35 -12.38 29.24 -2.60
CA ALA A 35 -11.29 28.29 -2.74
C ALA A 35 -10.25 28.45 -1.62
N THR A 36 -9.89 29.69 -1.28
CA THR A 36 -8.99 29.99 -0.14
C THR A 36 -9.57 29.50 1.18
N HIS A 37 -10.86 29.74 1.42
CA HIS A 37 -11.54 29.23 2.61
C HIS A 37 -11.56 27.70 2.67
N ALA A 38 -11.86 27.01 1.56
CA ALA A 38 -11.85 25.55 1.50
C ALA A 38 -10.45 24.97 1.77
N ARG A 39 -9.41 25.59 1.20
CA ARG A 39 -8.00 25.24 1.47
C ARG A 39 -7.63 25.43 2.95
N GLU A 40 -8.08 26.52 3.56
CA GLU A 40 -7.90 26.75 5.01
C GLU A 40 -8.65 25.72 5.85
N GLY A 41 -9.80 25.22 5.38
CA GLY A 41 -10.48 24.07 5.98
C GLY A 41 -9.58 22.85 6.11
N VAL A 42 -8.92 22.43 5.02
CA VAL A 42 -7.96 21.31 5.02
C VAL A 42 -6.81 21.57 6.00
N ARG A 43 -6.25 22.78 5.99
CA ARG A 43 -5.14 23.18 6.88
C ARG A 43 -5.54 23.14 8.35
N SER A 44 -6.71 23.69 8.68
CA SER A 44 -7.27 23.71 10.03
C SER A 44 -7.47 22.29 10.56
N VAL A 45 -8.03 21.40 9.75
CA VAL A 45 -8.20 19.98 10.11
C VAL A 45 -6.85 19.33 10.40
N LEU A 46 -5.85 19.48 9.52
CA LEU A 46 -4.49 18.95 9.75
C LEU A 46 -3.81 19.54 11.01
N SER A 47 -4.00 20.84 11.26
CA SER A 47 -3.44 21.53 12.42
C SER A 47 -4.04 20.97 13.72
N ASN A 48 -5.36 20.82 13.74
CA ASN A 48 -6.10 20.26 14.87
C ASN A 48 -5.69 18.82 15.16
N ALA A 49 -5.46 17.99 14.13
CA ALA A 49 -4.91 16.64 14.32
C ALA A 49 -3.53 16.65 14.96
N ARG A 50 -2.67 17.57 14.53
CA ARG A 50 -1.33 17.69 15.10
C ARG A 50 -1.38 18.12 16.56
N LEU A 51 -2.24 19.08 16.89
CA LEU A 51 -2.48 19.51 18.28
C LEU A 51 -3.02 18.35 19.11
N ALA A 52 -4.02 17.62 18.61
CA ALA A 52 -4.58 16.45 19.28
C ALA A 52 -3.53 15.34 19.50
N ALA A 53 -2.65 15.11 18.52
CA ALA A 53 -1.55 14.16 18.66
C ALA A 53 -0.49 14.61 19.68
N ALA A 54 -0.31 15.92 19.86
CA ALA A 54 0.64 16.49 20.83
C ALA A 54 0.07 16.57 22.25
N SER A 55 -1.24 16.75 22.42
CA SER A 55 -1.87 16.95 23.73
C SER A 55 -1.99 15.69 24.58
N CYS A 56 -1.68 14.50 24.05
CA CYS A 56 -1.63 13.19 24.76
C CYS A 56 -2.85 12.82 25.64
N SER A 57 -3.91 13.63 25.67
CA SER A 57 -5.12 13.36 26.43
C SER A 57 -5.85 12.22 25.73
N GLY A 58 -5.90 11.04 26.36
CA GLY A 58 -6.37 9.75 25.82
C GLY A 58 -7.82 9.66 25.34
N GLY A 59 -8.47 10.77 24.98
CA GLY A 59 -9.73 10.79 24.25
C GLY A 59 -9.50 10.37 22.81
N THR A 60 -9.85 9.13 22.47
CA THR A 60 -9.66 8.52 21.14
C THR A 60 -10.40 9.32 20.05
N PRO A 61 -9.73 10.13 19.20
CA PRO A 61 -10.38 10.80 18.07
C PRO A 61 -10.50 9.88 16.85
N GLY A 62 -10.11 8.60 17.01
CA GLY A 62 -9.81 7.66 15.93
C GLY A 62 -10.99 7.41 15.02
N GLY A 63 -10.99 8.04 13.85
CA GLY A 63 -12.06 7.97 12.85
C GLY A 63 -12.69 9.34 12.56
N THR A 64 -12.90 10.19 13.57
CA THR A 64 -13.56 11.48 13.35
C THR A 64 -12.69 12.45 12.57
N PHE A 65 -11.38 12.39 12.77
CA PHE A 65 -10.44 13.29 12.10
C PHE A 65 -10.26 12.90 10.64
N GLU A 66 -10.03 11.63 10.32
CA GLU A 66 -9.84 11.16 8.94
C GLU A 66 -11.10 11.41 8.11
N VAL A 67 -12.30 11.22 8.68
CA VAL A 67 -13.56 11.58 8.01
C VAL A 67 -13.66 13.09 7.75
N LYS A 68 -13.35 13.93 8.75
CA LYS A 68 -13.33 15.39 8.58
C LYS A 68 -12.31 15.83 7.52
N LEU A 69 -11.15 15.18 7.47
CA LEU A 69 -10.11 15.49 6.50
C LEU A 69 -10.53 15.10 5.09
N VAL A 70 -11.07 13.88 4.91
CA VAL A 70 -11.63 13.42 3.62
C VAL A 70 -12.69 14.39 3.14
N SER A 71 -13.63 14.79 4.00
CA SER A 71 -14.67 15.79 3.68
C SER A 71 -14.07 17.13 3.28
N ALA A 72 -13.13 17.68 4.06
CA ALA A 72 -12.50 18.97 3.74
C ALA A 72 -11.73 18.94 2.41
N ILE A 73 -11.11 17.80 2.06
CA ILE A 73 -10.44 17.63 0.77
C ILE A 73 -11.47 17.52 -0.36
N GLU A 74 -12.56 16.76 -0.16
CA GLU A 74 -13.64 16.64 -1.14
C GLU A 74 -14.33 18.00 -1.40
N ASP A 75 -14.39 18.88 -0.40
CA ASP A 75 -14.88 20.25 -0.55
C ASP A 75 -13.88 21.15 -1.31
N TYR A 76 -12.57 20.99 -1.09
CA TYR A 76 -11.54 21.82 -1.71
C TYR A 76 -11.22 21.40 -3.16
N LEU A 77 -11.22 20.10 -3.46
CA LEU A 77 -10.78 19.55 -4.73
C LEU A 77 -11.52 20.13 -5.96
N PRO A 78 -12.85 20.28 -5.96
CA PRO A 78 -13.59 20.95 -7.04
C PRO A 78 -13.11 22.38 -7.34
N HIS A 79 -12.76 23.13 -6.29
CA HIS A 79 -12.27 24.50 -6.43
C HIS A 79 -10.86 24.55 -6.99
N LEU A 80 -9.98 23.66 -6.55
CA LEU A 80 -8.61 23.58 -7.06
C LEU A 80 -8.58 23.17 -8.54
N ILE A 81 -9.42 22.23 -8.95
CA ILE A 81 -9.57 21.83 -10.36
C ILE A 81 -10.09 22.99 -11.20
N ALA A 82 -11.07 23.74 -10.69
CA ALA A 82 -11.60 24.92 -11.38
C ALA A 82 -10.53 26.01 -11.58
N ILE A 83 -9.69 26.26 -10.57
CA ILE A 83 -8.56 27.20 -10.65
C ILE A 83 -7.53 26.68 -11.66
N TYR A 84 -7.15 25.41 -11.57
CA TYR A 84 -6.20 24.79 -12.49
C TYR A 84 -6.67 24.92 -13.94
N ASN A 85 -7.90 24.51 -14.24
CA ASN A 85 -8.48 24.63 -15.58
C ASN A 85 -8.56 26.09 -16.04
N GLY A 86 -8.98 27.01 -15.16
CA GLY A 86 -9.04 28.43 -15.48
C GLY A 86 -7.68 29.05 -15.83
N THR A 87 -6.59 28.55 -15.25
CA THR A 87 -5.23 28.96 -15.65
C THR A 87 -4.77 28.33 -16.97
N GLN A 88 -5.33 27.20 -17.39
CA GLN A 88 -5.04 26.59 -18.69
C GLN A 88 -5.82 27.25 -19.83
N THR A 89 -7.02 27.79 -19.53
CA THR A 89 -7.89 28.48 -20.50
C THR A 89 -7.66 29.99 -20.56
N ASP A 90 -6.67 30.52 -19.84
CA ASP A 90 -6.42 31.96 -19.66
C ASP A 90 -7.62 32.74 -19.06
N ASP A 91 -8.55 32.05 -18.40
CA ASP A 91 -9.66 32.67 -17.64
C ASP A 91 -9.17 33.28 -16.31
N LEU A 92 -8.02 32.82 -15.81
CA LEU A 92 -7.33 33.30 -14.62
C LEU A 92 -5.88 33.61 -14.97
N VAL A 93 -5.41 34.80 -14.59
CA VAL A 93 -4.02 35.24 -14.78
C VAL A 93 -3.35 35.45 -13.42
N TRP A 94 -2.08 35.06 -13.31
CA TRP A 94 -1.27 35.31 -12.12
C TRP A 94 -0.97 36.80 -11.97
N ARG A 95 -1.43 37.37 -10.84
CA ARG A 95 -1.05 38.71 -10.37
C ARG A 95 0.29 38.68 -9.64
N ALA A 96 0.46 37.66 -8.81
CA ALA A 96 1.62 37.43 -7.99
C ALA A 96 1.91 35.93 -7.96
N GLU A 97 3.19 35.56 -7.92
CA GLU A 97 3.58 34.16 -7.85
C GLU A 97 3.12 33.55 -6.53
N ALA A 98 2.23 32.56 -6.58
CA ALA A 98 1.91 31.75 -5.41
C ALA A 98 2.95 30.65 -5.26
N TRP A 99 3.39 30.41 -4.03
CA TRP A 99 4.29 29.31 -3.70
C TRP A 99 3.55 28.29 -2.85
N PHE A 100 3.44 27.07 -3.36
CA PHE A 100 2.85 25.93 -2.65
C PHE A 100 3.98 25.15 -2.00
N ALA A 101 4.09 25.24 -0.67
CA ALA A 101 5.02 24.43 0.11
C ALA A 101 4.28 23.26 0.75
N TRP A 102 4.67 22.04 0.37
CA TRP A 102 4.15 20.80 0.93
C TRP A 102 5.25 20.07 1.68
N PRO A 103 5.02 19.66 2.94
CA PRO A 103 5.87 18.67 3.57
C PRO A 103 5.78 17.37 2.78
N ALA A 104 6.87 16.60 2.78
CA ALA A 104 6.84 15.37 2.02
C ALA A 104 5.86 14.35 2.60
N PRO A 105 5.00 13.73 1.77
CA PRO A 105 3.82 12.99 2.20
C PRO A 105 4.10 11.71 3.01
N LEU A 106 5.36 11.25 3.03
CA LEU A 106 5.80 10.06 3.76
C LEU A 106 6.91 10.35 4.79
N SER A 107 7.24 11.62 5.04
CA SER A 107 8.30 11.97 6.00
C SER A 107 7.72 12.55 7.29
N PRO A 108 7.90 11.89 8.45
CA PRO A 108 7.39 12.35 9.74
C PRO A 108 8.30 13.40 10.37
N SER A 109 9.42 13.79 9.71
CA SER A 109 10.36 14.73 10.31
C SER A 109 9.67 16.07 10.53
N SER A 110 9.69 16.51 11.79
CA SER A 110 9.16 17.81 12.18
C SER A 110 9.79 18.91 11.32
N PRO A 111 9.01 19.87 10.79
CA PRO A 111 9.53 21.01 10.02
C PRO A 111 10.56 21.85 10.80
N THR A 112 10.70 21.63 12.10
CA THR A 112 11.58 22.41 12.98
C THR A 112 13.05 21.98 12.99
N SER A 113 13.42 20.75 12.59
CA SER A 113 14.83 20.28 12.74
C SER A 113 15.70 20.48 11.50
N ASN A 114 15.13 20.87 10.36
CA ASN A 114 15.87 21.12 9.12
C ASN A 114 16.09 22.62 8.84
N LYS A 115 16.23 23.44 9.89
CA LYS A 115 17.13 24.61 9.81
C LYS A 115 18.59 24.12 9.81
N LEU A 116 18.91 23.19 8.93
CA LEU A 116 20.30 22.97 8.55
C LEU A 116 20.67 24.26 7.81
N ASN A 117 21.39 25.13 8.53
CA ASN A 117 22.15 26.24 7.98
C ASN A 117 23.09 25.68 6.90
N ILE A 118 22.57 25.43 5.70
CA ILE A 118 23.40 25.36 4.51
C ILE A 118 23.83 26.80 4.29
N GLY A 119 24.92 27.18 4.95
CA GLY A 119 25.50 28.52 4.98
C GLY A 119 26.13 28.92 3.65
N GLY A 120 25.42 28.75 2.54
CA GLY A 120 25.76 29.28 1.23
C GLY A 120 24.86 30.47 0.93
N SER A 121 25.45 31.64 0.73
CA SER A 121 24.77 32.93 0.55
C SER A 121 24.05 33.09 -0.80
N SER A 122 23.35 32.07 -1.29
CA SER A 122 22.48 32.23 -2.45
C SER A 122 21.13 32.77 -1.98
N SER A 123 20.86 34.04 -2.30
CA SER A 123 19.57 34.73 -2.09
C SER A 123 18.45 34.18 -2.99
N SER A 124 18.41 32.87 -3.19
CA SER A 124 17.43 32.19 -4.03
C SER A 124 16.16 31.98 -3.21
N ALA A 125 14.99 32.25 -3.80
CA ALA A 125 13.67 32.08 -3.17
C ALA A 125 13.47 30.72 -2.47
N TYR A 126 14.23 29.70 -2.85
CA TYR A 126 14.33 28.40 -2.18
C TYR A 126 14.71 28.47 -0.69
N ALA A 127 15.58 29.39 -0.29
CA ALA A 127 15.95 29.55 1.11
C ALA A 127 14.75 29.95 1.99
N LYS A 128 13.74 30.59 1.39
CA LYS A 128 12.54 31.07 2.09
C LYS A 128 11.46 29.99 2.19
N HIS A 129 11.26 29.19 1.14
CA HIS A 129 10.13 28.25 1.05
C HIS A 129 10.49 26.78 1.29
N GLY A 130 11.78 26.45 1.41
CA GLY A 130 12.25 25.11 1.69
C GLY A 130 12.34 24.21 0.44
N PRO A 131 12.85 22.97 0.59
CA PRO A 131 13.18 22.09 -0.53
C PRO A 131 11.96 21.48 -1.25
N PHE A 132 10.75 21.65 -0.71
CA PHE A 132 9.51 21.06 -1.23
C PHE A 132 8.45 22.13 -1.51
N ALA A 133 8.87 23.20 -2.19
CA ALA A 133 8.00 24.26 -2.65
C ALA A 133 8.03 24.40 -4.17
N SER A 134 6.87 24.67 -4.77
CA SER A 134 6.72 24.93 -6.20
C SER A 134 5.63 25.97 -6.42
N SER A 135 5.76 26.81 -7.44
CA SER A 135 4.69 27.73 -7.86
C SER A 135 3.64 27.10 -8.77
N SER A 136 3.79 25.80 -9.07
CA SER A 136 2.87 25.07 -9.93
C SER A 136 1.57 24.68 -9.21
N LEU A 137 0.41 25.07 -9.77
CA LEU A 137 -0.90 24.56 -9.33
C LEU A 137 -1.01 23.05 -9.47
N ARG A 138 -0.30 22.48 -10.46
CA ARG A 138 -0.27 21.03 -10.64
C ARG A 138 0.37 20.34 -9.44
N PHE A 139 1.45 20.93 -8.92
CA PHE A 139 2.10 20.44 -7.69
C PHE A 139 1.17 20.48 -6.48
N GLU A 140 0.36 21.53 -6.30
CA GLU A 140 -0.67 21.58 -5.25
C GLU A 140 -1.70 20.46 -5.41
N LEU A 141 -2.23 20.26 -6.63
CA LEU A 141 -3.22 19.21 -6.92
C LEU A 141 -2.67 17.82 -6.61
N ASP A 142 -1.45 17.54 -7.05
CA ASP A 142 -0.83 16.23 -6.86
C ASP A 142 -0.58 15.91 -5.39
N ASN A 143 -0.09 16.87 -4.61
CA ASN A 143 0.10 16.67 -3.17
C ASN A 143 -1.23 16.53 -2.44
N LEU A 144 -2.27 17.26 -2.86
CA LEU A 144 -3.62 17.11 -2.31
C LEU A 144 -4.20 15.72 -2.58
N LEU A 145 -4.00 15.17 -3.79
CA LEU A 145 -4.46 13.83 -4.15
C LEU A 145 -3.69 12.73 -3.42
N ILE A 146 -2.38 12.90 -3.20
CA ILE A 146 -1.60 11.99 -2.35
C ILE A 146 -2.11 12.06 -0.90
N LEU A 147 -2.37 13.25 -0.37
CA LEU A 147 -2.96 13.40 0.96
C LEU A 147 -4.33 12.71 1.04
N TYR A 148 -5.14 12.85 -0.01
CA TYR A 148 -6.46 12.23 -0.11
C TYR A 148 -6.37 10.70 -0.09
N SER A 149 -5.49 10.10 -0.89
CA SER A 149 -5.30 8.64 -0.91
C SER A 149 -4.78 8.10 0.42
N LEU A 150 -3.86 8.83 1.08
CA LEU A 150 -3.37 8.49 2.42
C LEU A 150 -4.47 8.57 3.47
N ALA A 151 -5.32 9.60 3.43
CA ALA A 151 -6.45 9.77 4.34
C ALA A 151 -7.49 8.66 4.16
N LEU A 152 -7.84 8.31 2.91
CA LEU A 152 -8.74 7.20 2.59
C LEU A 152 -8.18 5.84 3.04
N SER A 153 -6.87 5.60 2.82
CA SER A 153 -6.17 4.39 3.28
C SER A 153 -6.18 4.28 4.81
N ASN A 154 -5.93 5.40 5.52
CA ASN A 154 -6.03 5.45 6.97
C ASN A 154 -7.47 5.18 7.43
N LEU A 155 -8.48 5.78 6.79
CA LEU A 155 -9.88 5.55 7.11
C LEU A 155 -10.27 4.08 6.95
N ALA A 156 -9.83 3.41 5.88
CA ALA A 156 -10.03 1.98 5.68
C ALA A 156 -9.48 1.15 6.85
N LEU A 157 -8.26 1.47 7.29
CA LEU A 157 -7.62 0.81 8.44
C LEU A 157 -8.35 1.07 9.75
N LEU A 158 -8.86 2.28 9.95
CA LEU A 158 -9.61 2.64 11.15
C LEU A 158 -10.91 1.87 11.26
N GLN A 159 -11.62 1.65 10.14
CA GLN A 159 -12.81 0.78 10.14
C GLN A 159 -12.44 -0.63 10.64
N SER A 160 -11.35 -1.20 10.15
CA SER A 160 -10.86 -2.50 10.62
C SER A 160 -10.49 -2.52 12.11
N ILE A 161 -9.76 -1.50 12.58
CA ILE A 161 -9.33 -1.40 13.98
C ILE A 161 -10.53 -1.17 14.92
N SER A 162 -11.54 -0.42 14.48
CA SER A 162 -12.73 -0.10 15.28
C SER A 162 -13.54 -1.34 15.68
N VAL A 163 -13.58 -2.33 14.78
CA VAL A 163 -14.29 -3.60 14.93
C VAL A 163 -13.56 -4.57 15.90
N GLY A 164 -12.29 -4.33 16.21
CA GLY A 164 -11.55 -5.15 17.19
C GLY A 164 -11.29 -6.57 16.68
N SER A 165 -11.44 -7.59 17.53
CA SER A 165 -11.23 -9.02 17.21
C SER A 165 -12.54 -9.81 17.33
N TYR A 166 -13.63 -9.26 16.77
CA TYR A 166 -14.97 -9.84 16.88
C TYR A 166 -15.09 -11.26 16.33
N GLU A 167 -14.25 -11.65 15.38
CA GLU A 167 -14.25 -13.01 14.79
C GLU A 167 -14.01 -14.10 15.84
N TYR A 168 -13.31 -13.75 16.92
CA TYR A 168 -12.97 -14.65 18.02
C TYR A 168 -13.97 -14.57 19.18
N THR A 169 -14.95 -13.66 19.11
CA THR A 169 -15.90 -13.42 20.21
C THR A 169 -17.17 -14.24 19.97
N LYS A 170 -17.32 -15.37 20.65
CA LYS A 170 -18.52 -16.22 20.51
C LYS A 170 -19.80 -15.57 21.03
N SER A 171 -19.69 -14.76 22.08
CA SER A 171 -20.83 -14.11 22.73
C SER A 171 -21.48 -13.02 21.88
N LEU A 172 -20.91 -12.70 20.72
CA LEU A 172 -21.45 -11.66 19.84
C LEU A 172 -22.71 -12.16 19.12
N MET A 173 -23.79 -11.37 19.20
CA MET A 173 -25.03 -11.64 18.49
C MET A 173 -24.85 -11.55 16.97
N ASP A 174 -25.60 -12.32 16.20
CA ASP A 174 -25.50 -12.33 14.73
C ASP A 174 -25.78 -10.96 14.10
N THR A 175 -26.66 -10.16 14.70
CA THR A 175 -26.92 -8.77 14.28
C THR A 175 -25.68 -7.90 14.42
N GLN A 176 -25.02 -7.94 15.58
CA GLN A 176 -23.78 -7.20 15.83
C GLN A 176 -22.64 -7.66 14.91
N ARG A 177 -22.59 -8.95 14.55
CA ARG A 177 -21.60 -9.47 13.59
C ARG A 177 -21.81 -8.87 12.20
N LYS A 178 -23.07 -8.84 11.74
CA LYS A 178 -23.42 -8.20 10.45
C LYS A 178 -23.06 -6.72 10.45
N ASP A 179 -23.30 -6.01 11.56
CA ASP A 179 -22.91 -4.60 11.69
C ASP A 179 -21.40 -4.40 11.55
N TYR A 180 -20.61 -5.25 12.20
CA TYR A 180 -19.14 -5.24 12.08
C TYR A 180 -18.66 -5.61 10.68
N GLU A 181 -19.29 -6.59 10.02
CA GLU A 181 -18.99 -6.92 8.63
C GLU A 181 -19.31 -5.74 7.70
N ASN A 182 -20.41 -5.03 7.93
CA ASN A 182 -20.76 -3.82 7.17
C ASN A 182 -19.74 -2.70 7.38
N ILE A 183 -19.24 -2.53 8.60
CA ILE A 183 -18.12 -1.61 8.88
C ILE A 183 -16.86 -2.01 8.09
N LEU A 184 -16.50 -3.30 8.07
CA LEU A 184 -15.36 -3.79 7.30
C LEU A 184 -15.55 -3.60 5.79
N LYS A 185 -16.76 -3.86 5.25
CA LYS A 185 -17.09 -3.63 3.84
C LYS A 185 -16.90 -2.16 3.46
N ARG A 186 -17.35 -1.22 4.30
CA ARG A 186 -17.05 0.22 4.11
C ARG A 186 -15.55 0.49 4.10
N GLY A 187 -14.80 -0.17 4.98
CA GLY A 187 -13.33 -0.12 4.99
C GLY A 187 -12.72 -0.56 3.65
N VAL A 188 -13.22 -1.65 3.05
CA VAL A 188 -12.80 -2.10 1.72
C VAL A 188 -13.09 -1.03 0.67
N THR A 189 -14.27 -0.41 0.69
CA THR A 189 -14.65 0.66 -0.26
C THR A 189 -13.70 1.86 -0.17
N PHE A 190 -13.38 2.35 1.03
CA PHE A 190 -12.40 3.44 1.19
C PHE A 190 -11.01 3.06 0.69
N GLY A 191 -10.56 1.84 0.97
CA GLY A 191 -9.28 1.34 0.48
C GLY A 191 -9.23 1.23 -1.05
N LYS A 192 -10.32 0.80 -1.69
CA LYS A 192 -10.43 0.78 -3.16
C LYS A 192 -10.36 2.17 -3.75
N LYS A 193 -11.14 3.12 -3.21
CA LYS A 193 -11.11 4.53 -3.64
C LYS A 193 -9.69 5.11 -3.54
N ALA A 194 -8.94 4.79 -2.50
CA ALA A 194 -7.54 5.22 -2.36
C ALA A 194 -6.63 4.69 -3.49
N VAL A 195 -6.80 3.42 -3.88
CA VAL A 195 -6.04 2.82 -4.99
C VAL A 195 -6.42 3.47 -6.31
N GLU A 196 -7.70 3.70 -6.55
CA GLU A 196 -8.22 4.29 -7.78
C GLU A 196 -7.77 5.75 -7.97
N VAL A 197 -7.70 6.54 -6.89
CA VAL A 197 -7.14 7.90 -6.92
C VAL A 197 -5.69 7.87 -7.42
N VAL A 198 -4.85 6.98 -6.88
CA VAL A 198 -3.44 6.87 -7.29
C VAL A 198 -3.32 6.32 -8.72
N GLN A 199 -4.17 5.38 -9.12
CA GLN A 199 -4.23 4.89 -10.51
C GLN A 199 -4.61 6.01 -11.48
N TRP A 200 -5.55 6.87 -11.12
CA TRP A 200 -5.88 8.04 -11.91
C TRP A 200 -4.66 8.97 -12.04
N MET A 201 -3.93 9.23 -10.96
CA MET A 201 -2.71 10.05 -11.01
C MET A 201 -1.62 9.46 -11.92
N ILE A 202 -1.45 8.14 -11.92
CA ILE A 202 -0.48 7.46 -12.81
C ILE A 202 -0.91 7.63 -14.27
N ARG A 203 -2.18 7.36 -14.60
CA ARG A 203 -2.71 7.52 -15.96
C ARG A 203 -2.64 8.96 -16.46
N ASP A 204 -2.90 9.91 -15.58
CA ASP A 204 -2.85 11.32 -15.93
C ASP A 204 -1.40 11.79 -16.15
N LEU A 205 -0.43 11.23 -15.41
CA LEU A 205 0.99 11.42 -15.70
C LEU A 205 1.39 10.80 -17.05
N ASP A 206 0.93 9.58 -17.36
CA ASP A 206 1.12 8.94 -18.67
C ASP A 206 0.59 9.81 -19.82
N ALA A 207 -0.61 10.36 -19.64
CA ALA A 207 -1.23 11.22 -20.64
C ALA A 207 -0.44 12.52 -20.85
N ALA A 208 0.05 13.13 -19.78
CA ALA A 208 0.90 14.32 -19.86
C ALA A 208 2.20 14.05 -20.64
N GLU A 209 2.90 12.94 -20.33
CA GLU A 209 4.12 12.53 -21.03
C GLU A 209 3.87 12.28 -22.54
N SER A 210 2.71 11.72 -22.89
CA SER A 210 2.37 11.46 -24.30
C SER A 210 2.12 12.74 -25.12
N ASN A 211 1.57 13.79 -24.49
CA ASN A 211 1.31 15.07 -25.14
C ASN A 211 2.59 15.91 -25.30
N GLU A 212 3.62 15.64 -24.49
CA GLU A 212 4.90 16.37 -24.54
C GLU A 212 5.77 16.03 -25.75
N ALA A 213 5.49 14.92 -26.44
CA ALA A 213 6.16 14.55 -27.70
C ALA A 213 6.07 15.63 -28.79
N ASP A 214 5.17 16.61 -28.65
CA ASP A 214 5.01 17.76 -29.53
C ASP A 214 6.01 18.92 -29.25
N GLY A 215 6.99 18.72 -28.37
CA GLY A 215 8.20 19.55 -28.31
C GLY A 215 8.12 20.79 -27.39
N ARG A 216 7.24 20.78 -26.39
CA ARG A 216 7.12 21.85 -25.38
C ARG A 216 7.13 21.31 -23.96
N GLN A 217 8.29 20.88 -23.43
CA GLN A 217 8.71 21.23 -22.05
C GLN A 217 10.04 20.59 -21.62
N ASP A 218 10.78 21.35 -20.81
CA ASP A 218 11.99 20.98 -20.07
C ASP A 218 11.67 20.27 -18.73
N TRP A 219 10.78 19.28 -18.71
CA TRP A 219 10.60 18.50 -17.47
C TRP A 219 11.79 17.58 -17.26
N ASN A 220 12.29 17.53 -16.03
CA ASN A 220 13.36 16.63 -15.65
C ASN A 220 12.84 15.17 -15.69
N GLU A 221 13.25 14.39 -16.69
CA GLU A 221 12.90 12.97 -16.87
C GLU A 221 13.16 12.14 -15.59
N GLU A 222 14.22 12.47 -14.85
CA GLU A 222 14.56 11.79 -13.59
C GLU A 222 13.48 12.01 -12.53
N TRP A 223 12.94 13.24 -12.46
CA TRP A 223 11.89 13.57 -11.51
C TRP A 223 10.58 12.88 -11.85
N GLN A 224 10.17 12.88 -13.12
CA GLN A 224 8.96 12.17 -13.57
C GLN A 224 9.08 10.67 -13.30
N SER A 225 10.22 10.07 -13.63
CA SER A 225 10.52 8.66 -13.36
C SER A 225 10.48 8.33 -11.87
N SER A 226 11.09 9.18 -11.03
CA SER A 226 11.08 9.01 -9.57
C SER A 226 9.66 9.11 -9.01
N ARG A 227 8.87 10.07 -9.53
CA ARG A 227 7.50 10.31 -9.13
C ARG A 227 6.57 9.18 -9.53
N ARG A 228 6.69 8.67 -10.76
CA ARG A 228 5.96 7.48 -11.23
C ARG A 228 6.20 6.30 -10.29
N ARG A 229 7.45 6.00 -9.96
CA ARG A 229 7.80 4.92 -9.01
C ARG A 229 7.22 5.16 -7.63
N LEU A 230 7.18 6.40 -7.14
CA LEU A 230 6.51 6.72 -5.88
C LEU A 230 5.00 6.38 -5.95
N LEU A 231 4.32 6.80 -7.01
CA LEU A 231 2.89 6.53 -7.20
C LEU A 231 2.61 5.03 -7.33
N GLU A 232 3.39 4.28 -8.11
CA GLU A 232 3.26 2.82 -8.21
C GLU A 232 3.52 2.12 -6.86
N GLY A 233 4.49 2.62 -6.09
CA GLY A 233 4.76 2.15 -4.73
C GLY A 233 3.60 2.43 -3.77
N LEU A 234 3.01 3.62 -3.85
CA LEU A 234 1.82 4.00 -3.10
C LEU A 234 0.60 3.18 -3.51
N GLN A 235 0.42 2.90 -4.79
CA GLN A 235 -0.66 2.06 -5.29
C GLN A 235 -0.60 0.67 -4.67
N ALA A 236 0.56 -0.01 -4.75
CA ALA A 236 0.75 -1.32 -4.14
C ALA A 236 0.55 -1.28 -2.61
N LEU A 237 1.03 -0.22 -1.96
CA LEU A 237 0.84 0.00 -0.53
C LEU A 237 -0.64 0.20 -0.15
N HIS A 238 -1.41 0.96 -0.93
CA HIS A 238 -2.85 1.20 -0.72
C HIS A 238 -3.71 -0.01 -1.06
N GLN A 239 -3.24 -0.96 -1.86
CA GLN A 239 -3.91 -2.23 -2.08
C GLN A 239 -3.87 -3.16 -0.85
N LEU A 240 -2.92 -2.95 0.07
CA LEU A 240 -2.79 -3.80 1.26
C LEU A 240 -4.01 -3.69 2.20
N PRO A 241 -4.44 -2.51 2.70
CA PRO A 241 -5.62 -2.41 3.56
C PRO A 241 -6.88 -3.14 3.07
N PRO A 242 -7.40 -2.87 1.85
CA PRO A 242 -8.63 -3.51 1.42
C PRO A 242 -8.44 -5.02 1.18
N THR A 243 -7.25 -5.47 0.76
CA THR A 243 -6.94 -6.91 0.63
C THR A 243 -6.96 -7.62 1.97
N LEU A 244 -6.32 -7.03 3.00
CA LEU A 244 -6.29 -7.59 4.35
C LEU A 244 -7.69 -7.62 4.98
N ILE A 245 -8.48 -6.57 4.79
CA ILE A 245 -9.87 -6.51 5.28
C ILE A 245 -10.74 -7.53 4.57
N SER A 246 -10.55 -7.73 3.26
CA SER A 246 -11.31 -8.71 2.49
C SER A 246 -10.95 -10.15 2.87
N LEU A 247 -9.66 -10.44 3.12
CA LEU A 247 -9.22 -11.72 3.69
C LEU A 247 -9.85 -11.97 5.07
N ARG A 248 -9.90 -10.93 5.90
CA ARG A 248 -10.53 -10.97 7.22
C ARG A 248 -12.03 -11.25 7.14
N LEU A 249 -12.75 -10.57 6.25
CA LEU A 249 -14.17 -10.82 5.96
C LEU A 249 -14.40 -12.27 5.49
N LEU A 250 -13.56 -12.76 4.57
CA LEU A 250 -13.65 -14.12 4.03
C LEU A 250 -13.43 -15.19 5.11
N LEU A 251 -12.54 -14.93 6.08
CA LEU A 251 -12.21 -15.87 7.16
C LEU A 251 -13.11 -15.73 8.39
N SER A 252 -13.90 -14.65 8.52
CA SER A 252 -14.72 -14.37 9.69
C SER A 252 -15.72 -15.50 10.01
N PRO A 253 -16.54 -16.01 9.05
CA PRO A 253 -17.50 -17.07 9.34
C PRO A 253 -16.84 -18.34 9.87
N ALA A 254 -15.72 -18.73 9.27
CA ALA A 254 -14.95 -19.91 9.67
C ALA A 254 -14.27 -19.72 11.04
N THR A 255 -13.77 -18.53 11.34
CA THR A 255 -13.05 -18.28 12.61
C THR A 255 -13.99 -18.33 13.82
N CYS A 256 -15.26 -17.93 13.61
CA CYS A 256 -16.28 -17.99 14.64
C CYS A 256 -16.49 -19.42 15.17
N THR A 257 -16.57 -20.41 14.29
CA THR A 257 -16.86 -21.80 14.67
C THR A 257 -15.71 -22.46 15.44
N ILE A 258 -14.47 -22.05 15.15
CA ILE A 258 -13.24 -22.71 15.64
C ILE A 258 -12.95 -22.45 17.13
N THR A 259 -13.53 -21.42 17.75
CA THR A 259 -13.13 -21.00 19.12
C THR A 259 -13.53 -21.97 20.24
N SER A 260 -14.11 -23.15 19.97
CA SER A 260 -14.56 -24.11 21.01
C SER A 260 -13.63 -25.25 21.32
N THR A 261 -12.71 -25.57 20.43
CA THR A 261 -11.76 -26.68 20.61
C THR A 261 -10.45 -26.27 19.97
N GLN A 262 -9.38 -26.21 20.76
CA GLN A 262 -8.03 -25.88 20.30
C GLN A 262 -7.72 -26.56 18.95
N HIS A 263 -7.51 -25.73 17.92
CA HIS A 263 -7.07 -26.09 16.56
C HIS A 263 -7.81 -27.29 15.96
N GLU A 264 -8.86 -27.05 15.17
CA GLU A 264 -9.53 -28.14 14.46
C GLU A 264 -8.50 -28.90 13.59
N PRO A 265 -8.31 -30.20 13.84
CA PRO A 265 -7.52 -31.02 12.95
C PRO A 265 -8.24 -31.07 11.58
N PRO A 266 -7.50 -31.21 10.47
CA PRO A 266 -8.09 -31.54 9.18
C PRO A 266 -9.11 -32.70 9.33
N PRO A 267 -10.27 -32.68 8.63
CA PRO A 267 -10.62 -31.78 7.52
C PRO A 267 -11.22 -30.43 7.96
N LEU A 268 -11.01 -29.39 7.15
CA LEU A 268 -11.69 -28.10 7.31
C LEU A 268 -13.24 -28.23 7.26
N PRO A 269 -13.98 -27.41 8.03
CA PRO A 269 -15.44 -27.46 8.04
C PRO A 269 -16.04 -27.08 6.67
N LYS A 270 -17.21 -27.65 6.33
CA LYS A 270 -17.84 -27.53 5.00
C LYS A 270 -18.16 -26.08 4.55
N GLY A 271 -18.19 -25.12 5.46
CA GLY A 271 -18.40 -23.69 5.16
C GLY A 271 -17.12 -22.87 5.02
N HIS A 272 -15.94 -23.50 5.20
CA HIS A 272 -14.66 -22.82 5.09
C HIS A 272 -14.28 -22.63 3.60
N PRO A 273 -13.74 -21.47 3.19
CA PRO A 273 -13.21 -21.31 1.84
C PRO A 273 -12.07 -22.32 1.57
N SER A 274 -11.91 -22.77 0.33
CA SER A 274 -10.90 -23.79 0.00
C SER A 274 -9.50 -23.37 0.46
N ALA A 275 -8.76 -24.29 1.08
CA ALA A 275 -7.40 -24.03 1.56
C ALA A 275 -6.46 -23.60 0.42
N SER A 276 -6.59 -24.22 -0.75
CA SER A 276 -5.85 -23.83 -1.96
C SER A 276 -6.15 -22.38 -2.38
N LEU A 277 -7.42 -21.97 -2.33
CA LEU A 277 -7.81 -20.60 -2.64
C LEU A 277 -7.19 -19.63 -1.63
N LEU A 278 -7.33 -19.90 -0.32
CA LEU A 278 -6.76 -19.05 0.72
C LEU A 278 -5.24 -18.94 0.62
N ALA A 279 -4.54 -20.02 0.26
CA ALA A 279 -3.10 -19.99 0.04
C ALA A 279 -2.74 -18.98 -1.05
N LYS A 280 -3.44 -19.01 -2.21
CA LYS A 280 -3.22 -18.07 -3.32
C LYS A 280 -3.56 -16.63 -2.95
N LEU A 281 -4.65 -16.41 -2.22
CA LEU A 281 -5.07 -15.07 -1.77
C LEU A 281 -4.08 -14.49 -0.73
N CYS A 282 -3.56 -15.32 0.18
CA CYS A 282 -2.57 -14.88 1.17
C CYS A 282 -1.20 -14.58 0.55
N LEU A 283 -0.83 -15.21 -0.58
CA LEU A 283 0.40 -14.88 -1.33
C LEU A 283 0.34 -13.52 -2.02
N GLU A 284 -0.85 -12.94 -2.20
CA GLU A 284 -0.98 -11.61 -2.77
C GLU A 284 -0.39 -10.53 -1.86
N VAL A 285 -0.49 -10.70 -0.55
CA VAL A 285 0.04 -9.74 0.43
C VAL A 285 1.56 -9.58 0.32
N PRO A 286 2.41 -10.63 0.39
CA PRO A 286 3.84 -10.48 0.20
C PRO A 286 4.21 -9.97 -1.19
N ARG A 287 3.48 -10.35 -2.25
CA ARG A 287 3.68 -9.80 -3.61
C ARG A 287 3.51 -8.27 -3.63
N LEU A 288 2.43 -7.77 -3.06
CA LEU A 288 2.15 -6.33 -2.95
C LEU A 288 3.19 -5.61 -2.08
N VAL A 289 3.62 -6.24 -1.00
CA VAL A 289 4.66 -5.69 -0.12
C VAL A 289 5.99 -5.53 -0.86
N GLU A 290 6.44 -6.57 -1.55
CA GLU A 290 7.68 -6.55 -2.33
C GLU A 290 7.63 -5.49 -3.44
N GLN A 291 6.50 -5.41 -4.16
CA GLN A 291 6.26 -4.39 -5.18
C GLN A 291 6.32 -2.98 -4.58
N ALA A 292 5.65 -2.74 -3.46
CA ALA A 292 5.70 -1.45 -2.76
C ALA A 292 7.13 -1.12 -2.31
N GLN A 293 7.85 -2.08 -1.74
CA GLN A 293 9.23 -1.87 -1.28
C GLN A 293 10.17 -1.50 -2.41
N LEU A 294 10.13 -2.24 -3.52
CA LEU A 294 10.97 -2.01 -4.69
C LEU A 294 10.72 -0.59 -5.25
N ASN A 295 9.47 -0.25 -5.53
CA ASN A 295 9.10 1.02 -6.12
C ASN A 295 9.43 2.22 -5.22
N LEU A 296 9.14 2.12 -3.91
CA LEU A 296 9.45 3.17 -2.93
C LEU A 296 10.96 3.36 -2.71
N GLN A 297 11.75 2.29 -2.75
CA GLN A 297 13.21 2.38 -2.64
C GLN A 297 13.81 3.05 -3.88
N SER A 298 13.33 2.69 -5.08
CA SER A 298 13.77 3.30 -6.33
C SER A 298 13.38 4.78 -6.43
N ALA A 299 12.24 5.18 -5.89
CA ALA A 299 11.83 6.59 -5.81
C ALA A 299 12.70 7.43 -4.85
N SER A 300 13.27 6.81 -3.80
CA SER A 300 14.07 7.54 -2.81
C SER A 300 15.46 7.97 -3.31
N GLY A 301 15.87 7.63 -4.54
CA GLY A 301 17.15 8.04 -5.14
C GLY A 301 18.41 7.44 -4.48
N LYS A 302 18.26 6.60 -3.44
CA LYS A 302 19.38 5.98 -2.70
C LYS A 302 20.15 4.91 -3.47
N GLY A 303 19.77 4.62 -4.72
CA GLY A 303 20.33 3.52 -5.51
C GLY A 303 21.63 3.82 -6.27
N GLY A 304 22.10 5.07 -6.33
CA GLY A 304 23.12 5.47 -7.32
C GLY A 304 24.59 5.45 -6.87
N ASN A 305 24.90 5.67 -5.59
CA ASN A 305 26.29 5.90 -5.17
C ASN A 305 26.63 5.20 -3.84
N GLY A 306 26.96 3.92 -3.93
CA GLY A 306 27.42 3.18 -2.75
C GLY A 306 27.85 1.77 -3.08
N LYS A 307 29.15 1.59 -3.35
CA LYS A 307 29.85 0.30 -3.27
C LYS A 307 29.62 -0.32 -1.88
N ALA A 308 28.56 -1.09 -1.69
CA ALA A 308 28.39 -1.96 -0.54
C ALA A 308 27.46 -3.11 -0.91
N GLY A 309 28.04 -4.30 -1.08
CA GLY A 309 27.31 -5.52 -1.32
C GLY A 309 26.38 -5.85 -0.15
N ARG A 310 25.11 -5.43 -0.25
CA ARG A 310 24.02 -6.17 0.36
C ARG A 310 23.64 -7.30 -0.60
N LYS A 311 24.04 -8.52 -0.25
CA LYS A 311 23.44 -9.75 -0.77
C LYS A 311 21.96 -9.77 -0.36
N LEU A 312 21.11 -9.11 -1.14
CA LEU A 312 19.67 -9.25 -1.03
C LEU A 312 19.25 -10.43 -1.92
N PHE A 313 18.75 -11.47 -1.25
CA PHE A 313 17.94 -12.57 -1.77
C PHE A 313 18.46 -13.31 -3.02
N GLY A 314 19.33 -14.29 -2.79
CA GLY A 314 19.40 -15.47 -3.64
C GLY A 314 18.23 -16.40 -3.31
N GLY A 315 17.21 -16.39 -4.16
CA GLY A 315 16.10 -17.33 -4.22
C GLY A 315 15.56 -17.36 -5.65
N ALA A 316 15.70 -18.51 -6.30
CA ALA A 316 15.47 -18.82 -7.72
C ALA A 316 14.17 -18.25 -8.31
N GLY A 317 14.05 -17.92 -9.59
CA GLY A 317 14.98 -18.00 -10.72
C GLY A 317 14.23 -17.62 -12.00
N THR A 318 14.83 -16.78 -12.84
CA THR A 318 14.45 -16.62 -14.25
C THR A 318 15.71 -16.89 -15.09
N SER A 319 15.50 -17.73 -16.11
CA SER A 319 16.48 -18.35 -17.00
C SER A 319 17.55 -17.44 -17.59
N GLY A 320 18.80 -17.93 -17.60
CA GLY A 320 19.92 -17.35 -18.35
C GLY A 320 21.20 -18.17 -18.25
N SER A 321 21.36 -19.13 -19.16
CA SER A 321 22.62 -19.63 -19.75
C SER A 321 23.94 -19.58 -18.94
N GLY A 322 24.37 -20.77 -18.49
CA GLY A 322 25.73 -21.30 -18.67
C GLY A 322 26.90 -20.61 -17.95
N THR A 323 27.42 -21.23 -16.89
CA THR A 323 28.81 -21.73 -16.76
C THR A 323 29.01 -22.35 -15.37
N ALA A 324 29.79 -23.44 -15.34
CA ALA A 324 29.99 -24.34 -14.21
C ALA A 324 30.76 -23.69 -13.05
N VAL A 325 30.31 -23.88 -11.80
CA VAL A 325 31.11 -23.68 -10.58
C VAL A 325 30.72 -24.69 -9.48
N ASP A 326 31.64 -25.64 -9.27
CA ASP A 326 32.20 -26.16 -8.01
C ASP A 326 31.32 -26.25 -6.73
N GLU A 327 30.76 -27.44 -6.50
CA GLU A 327 30.16 -27.86 -5.23
C GLU A 327 31.22 -28.47 -4.29
N SER A 328 31.80 -27.64 -3.42
CA SER A 328 32.61 -28.17 -2.31
C SER A 328 32.64 -27.22 -1.10
N LYS A 329 31.50 -27.07 -0.36
CA LYS A 329 31.52 -26.53 1.03
C LYS A 329 30.23 -26.61 1.88
N LEU A 330 29.35 -27.59 1.67
CA LEU A 330 28.20 -27.84 2.57
C LEU A 330 28.01 -29.33 2.88
N SER A 331 29.05 -30.00 3.40
CA SER A 331 28.95 -31.39 3.88
C SER A 331 29.87 -31.66 5.07
N SER A 332 29.67 -30.97 6.19
CA SER A 332 30.34 -31.29 7.46
C SER A 332 29.40 -31.23 8.67
N LYS A 333 28.28 -31.96 8.60
CA LYS A 333 27.57 -32.49 9.79
C LYS A 333 26.39 -33.33 9.31
N PHE A 334 26.65 -34.59 8.96
CA PHE A 334 25.75 -35.76 9.11
C PHE A 334 26.39 -36.93 8.35
N LYS A 335 27.11 -37.80 9.06
CA LYS A 335 27.58 -39.10 8.55
C LYS A 335 27.43 -40.14 9.66
N ARG A 336 26.37 -40.94 9.57
CA ARG A 336 26.31 -42.34 10.04
C ARG A 336 25.05 -42.98 9.45
N PHE A 337 25.23 -43.67 8.34
CA PHE A 337 24.86 -45.07 8.09
C PHE A 337 25.06 -45.32 6.58
N GLY A 338 25.86 -46.34 6.27
CA GLY A 338 26.20 -46.74 4.92
C GLY A 338 25.26 -47.82 4.38
N ILE A 339 25.68 -48.37 3.23
CA ILE A 339 25.04 -49.40 2.38
C ILE A 339 24.04 -48.76 1.39
N GLY A 340 24.09 -48.96 0.07
CA GLY A 340 24.93 -49.78 -0.79
C GLY A 340 24.68 -49.38 -2.25
N LYS A 341 25.66 -49.64 -3.12
CA LYS A 341 25.69 -49.25 -4.54
C LYS A 341 24.84 -50.15 -5.43
N ASN A 342 24.54 -49.60 -6.62
CA ASN A 342 24.28 -50.24 -7.92
C ASN A 342 22.83 -50.27 -8.39
N ARG A 343 22.51 -49.42 -9.38
CA ARG A 343 21.86 -49.86 -10.63
C ARG A 343 22.00 -48.79 -11.72
N LYS A 344 22.54 -49.19 -12.88
CA LYS A 344 22.52 -48.44 -14.14
C LYS A 344 21.25 -48.81 -14.90
N GLU A 345 20.41 -47.84 -15.24
CA GLU A 345 19.31 -47.96 -16.22
C GLU A 345 19.38 -46.67 -17.07
N LYS A 346 19.88 -46.74 -18.30
CA LYS A 346 19.15 -46.88 -19.58
C LYS A 346 18.08 -45.80 -19.80
N GLU A 347 18.48 -44.74 -20.50
CA GLU A 347 17.58 -43.79 -21.19
C GLU A 347 16.82 -44.48 -22.32
N PRO A 348 15.56 -44.09 -22.59
CA PRO A 348 14.95 -44.26 -23.89
C PRO A 348 14.84 -42.93 -24.66
N GLU A 349 15.12 -43.03 -25.96
CA GLU A 349 14.91 -42.04 -27.02
C GLU A 349 13.52 -41.40 -26.99
N TYR A 350 13.48 -40.07 -27.13
CA TYR A 350 12.26 -39.33 -27.43
C TYR A 350 12.14 -39.11 -28.95
N VAL A 351 11.07 -39.64 -29.53
CA VAL A 351 10.67 -39.45 -30.93
C VAL A 351 10.03 -38.07 -31.10
N HIS A 352 10.60 -37.25 -31.99
CA HIS A 352 10.01 -36.02 -32.48
C HIS A 352 8.70 -36.31 -33.23
N ARG A 353 7.59 -35.67 -32.82
CA ARG A 353 6.36 -35.59 -33.63
C ARG A 353 6.04 -34.13 -33.92
N SER A 354 6.34 -33.74 -35.16
CA SER A 354 5.98 -32.49 -35.81
C SER A 354 4.47 -32.43 -36.03
N ILE A 355 3.84 -31.32 -35.61
CA ILE A 355 2.46 -30.97 -35.97
C ILE A 355 2.51 -29.67 -36.78
N SER A 356 1.96 -29.75 -37.99
CA SER A 356 1.81 -28.69 -38.99
C SER A 356 0.62 -27.75 -38.66
N PRO A 357 0.57 -26.55 -39.28
CA PRO A 357 -0.30 -25.46 -38.86
C PRO A 357 -1.70 -25.50 -39.50
N SER A 358 -2.67 -24.93 -38.78
CA SER A 358 -4.07 -24.70 -39.18
C SER A 358 -4.21 -23.38 -39.99
N PRO A 359 -5.14 -23.29 -40.96
CA PRO A 359 -5.21 -22.18 -41.90
C PRO A 359 -6.06 -21.00 -41.41
N GLU A 360 -5.66 -19.80 -41.84
CA GLU A 360 -6.46 -18.57 -41.87
C GLU A 360 -7.67 -18.69 -42.82
N PRO A 361 -8.70 -17.85 -42.62
CA PRO A 361 -9.50 -17.34 -43.72
C PRO A 361 -9.34 -15.82 -43.87
N ALA A 362 -8.92 -15.42 -45.06
CA ALA A 362 -9.09 -14.07 -45.60
C ALA A 362 -10.55 -13.87 -46.05
N LEU A 363 -11.09 -12.64 -45.91
CA LEU A 363 -11.57 -11.77 -47.00
C LEU A 363 -12.71 -10.79 -46.61
N LEU A 364 -12.59 -9.57 -47.19
CA LEU A 364 -13.58 -8.50 -47.42
C LEU A 364 -13.92 -7.62 -46.19
N SER A 365 -14.03 -6.29 -46.25
CA SER A 365 -14.46 -5.42 -47.34
C SER A 365 -13.96 -3.98 -47.14
N SER A 366 -13.66 -3.35 -48.28
CA SER A 366 -13.51 -1.92 -48.53
C SER A 366 -14.66 -1.04 -48.03
N ALA A 367 -14.33 0.14 -47.49
CA ALA A 367 -15.17 1.33 -47.56
C ALA A 367 -14.29 2.59 -47.59
N SER A 368 -14.45 3.34 -48.67
CA SER A 368 -13.84 4.62 -49.01
C SER A 368 -14.33 5.77 -48.14
N THR A 369 -13.41 6.66 -47.73
CA THR A 369 -13.74 7.99 -47.20
C THR A 369 -13.02 9.09 -47.99
N PRO A 370 -13.64 10.27 -48.19
CA PRO A 370 -13.20 11.22 -49.20
C PRO A 370 -12.12 12.17 -48.69
N HIS A 371 -11.23 12.56 -49.62
CA HIS A 371 -10.20 13.57 -49.47
C HIS A 371 -10.77 14.91 -49.00
N ARG A 372 -10.28 15.40 -47.85
CA ARG A 372 -10.47 16.79 -47.40
C ARG A 372 -9.29 17.63 -47.90
N ALA A 373 -9.64 18.67 -48.66
CA ALA A 373 -8.74 19.63 -49.27
C ALA A 373 -7.86 20.36 -48.24
N ARG A 374 -6.58 20.49 -48.60
CA ARG A 374 -5.51 21.22 -47.92
C ARG A 374 -5.58 22.70 -48.34
N PRO A 375 -5.80 23.66 -47.44
CA PRO A 375 -5.65 25.07 -47.78
C PRO A 375 -4.17 25.48 -47.73
N THR A 376 -3.85 26.34 -48.68
CA THR A 376 -2.56 26.93 -49.01
C THR A 376 -1.98 27.79 -47.89
N ALA A 377 -0.66 27.68 -47.72
CA ALA A 377 0.14 28.47 -46.79
C ALA A 377 0.06 29.97 -47.09
N HIS A 378 -0.31 30.76 -46.08
CA HIS A 378 -0.02 32.19 -46.05
C HIS A 378 1.29 32.41 -45.28
N GLU A 379 2.27 32.90 -46.02
CA GLU A 379 3.61 33.28 -45.61
C GLU A 379 3.52 34.41 -44.55
N SER A 380 3.75 34.05 -43.28
CA SER A 380 3.85 35.01 -42.18
C SER A 380 5.33 35.27 -41.88
N ARG A 381 5.72 36.50 -42.19
CA ARG A 381 7.05 37.08 -42.07
C ARG A 381 7.54 37.01 -40.60
N SER A 382 8.46 36.08 -40.33
CA SER A 382 9.12 35.93 -39.04
C SER A 382 10.08 37.08 -38.77
N TYR A 383 9.74 37.95 -37.81
CA TYR A 383 10.72 38.78 -37.12
C TYR A 383 11.62 37.88 -36.27
N ARG A 384 12.83 37.57 -36.77
CA ARG A 384 13.93 37.01 -35.96
C ARG A 384 14.43 38.11 -35.02
N GLY A 385 13.83 38.21 -33.84
CA GLY A 385 14.48 38.81 -32.67
C GLY A 385 15.43 37.78 -32.06
N ASN A 386 16.67 38.17 -31.81
CA ASN A 386 17.65 37.37 -31.06
C ASN A 386 17.07 37.01 -29.69
N ALA A 387 16.60 35.77 -29.54
CA ALA A 387 16.32 35.18 -28.24
C ALA A 387 17.66 34.86 -27.60
N SER A 388 18.08 35.70 -26.66
CA SER A 388 19.13 35.41 -25.71
C SER A 388 18.84 34.06 -25.07
N SER A 389 19.79 33.13 -25.14
CA SER A 389 19.73 31.82 -24.48
C SER A 389 19.62 32.02 -22.97
N SER A 390 18.38 32.09 -22.49
CA SER A 390 18.01 32.02 -21.08
C SER A 390 18.40 30.64 -20.57
N THR A 391 19.58 30.53 -19.95
CA THR A 391 19.94 29.38 -19.12
C THR A 391 19.01 29.36 -17.92
N HIS A 392 17.87 28.67 -18.07
CA HIS A 392 17.00 28.40 -16.94
C HIS A 392 17.82 27.63 -15.89
N PRO A 393 17.83 28.08 -14.62
CA PRO A 393 18.52 27.35 -13.57
C PRO A 393 17.95 25.94 -13.51
N SER A 394 18.79 24.93 -13.75
CA SER A 394 18.42 23.53 -13.61
C SER A 394 17.91 23.31 -12.19
N TYR A 395 16.59 23.14 -12.07
CA TYR A 395 15.93 22.93 -10.81
C TYR A 395 16.41 21.58 -10.26
N PRO A 396 17.08 21.53 -9.09
CA PRO A 396 17.34 20.26 -8.44
C PRO A 396 15.97 19.63 -8.19
N GLY A 397 15.67 18.57 -8.94
CA GLY A 397 14.38 17.89 -8.84
C GLY A 397 14.14 17.55 -7.38
N PRO A 398 12.96 17.87 -6.81
CA PRO A 398 12.73 17.64 -5.40
C PRO A 398 12.89 16.15 -5.13
N SER A 399 13.96 15.79 -4.41
CA SER A 399 14.23 14.43 -3.99
C SER A 399 13.03 13.95 -3.19
N LEU A 400 12.24 13.05 -3.77
CA LEU A 400 11.06 12.50 -3.11
C LEU A 400 11.53 11.94 -1.76
N ALA A 401 10.98 12.51 -0.69
CA ALA A 401 11.58 12.41 0.63
C ALA A 401 11.83 10.97 1.08
N PRO A 402 12.78 10.78 2.01
CA PRO A 402 13.08 9.46 2.55
C PRO A 402 11.80 8.82 3.10
N VAL A 403 11.39 7.74 2.46
CA VAL A 403 10.34 6.85 2.96
C VAL A 403 10.76 6.37 4.34
N THR A 404 9.85 6.43 5.32
CA THR A 404 10.22 6.12 6.70
C THR A 404 10.81 4.72 6.84
N SER A 405 11.91 4.61 7.58
CA SER A 405 12.45 3.31 8.00
C SER A 405 11.37 2.47 8.70
N ARG A 406 10.43 3.13 9.38
CA ARG A 406 9.31 2.51 10.08
C ARG A 406 8.31 1.82 9.14
N LEU A 407 8.04 2.40 7.97
CA LEU A 407 7.20 1.78 6.94
C LEU A 407 7.90 0.52 6.40
N PHE A 408 9.18 0.60 6.05
CA PHE A 408 9.93 -0.56 5.59
C PHE A 408 9.99 -1.67 6.64
N LYS A 409 10.26 -1.34 7.90
CA LYS A 409 10.20 -2.30 9.02
C LYS A 409 8.83 -2.98 9.14
N TYR A 410 7.74 -2.23 8.93
CA TYR A 410 6.40 -2.82 8.90
C TYR A 410 6.21 -3.76 7.70
N LEU A 411 6.62 -3.34 6.50
CA LEU A 411 6.57 -4.15 5.28
C LEU A 411 7.40 -5.44 5.42
N ASP A 412 8.60 -5.35 5.98
CA ASP A 412 9.47 -6.49 6.29
C ASP A 412 8.85 -7.46 7.31
N SER A 413 7.97 -6.97 8.19
CA SER A 413 7.28 -7.82 9.18
C SER A 413 6.04 -8.52 8.62
N ILE A 414 5.31 -7.88 7.70
CA ILE A 414 4.03 -8.41 7.21
C ILE A 414 4.22 -9.44 6.10
N ALA A 415 5.25 -9.31 5.25
CA ALA A 415 5.48 -10.27 4.17
C ALA A 415 5.77 -11.70 4.67
N PRO A 416 6.72 -11.93 5.60
CA PRO A 416 6.97 -13.29 6.13
C PRO A 416 5.75 -13.87 6.86
N LEU A 417 5.01 -13.03 7.60
CA LEU A 417 3.78 -13.46 8.27
C LEU A 417 2.78 -14.03 7.26
N TYR A 418 2.45 -13.30 6.19
CA TYR A 418 1.47 -13.77 5.21
C TYR A 418 2.01 -14.88 4.30
N ARG A 419 3.32 -14.95 4.04
CA ARG A 419 3.94 -16.15 3.42
C ARG A 419 3.73 -17.39 4.30
N SER A 420 3.95 -17.29 5.62
CA SER A 420 3.73 -18.40 6.54
C SER A 420 2.27 -18.86 6.58
N ILE A 421 1.32 -17.91 6.55
CA ILE A 421 -0.12 -18.20 6.53
C ILE A 421 -0.49 -18.91 5.23
N SER A 422 0.04 -18.46 4.09
CA SER A 422 -0.18 -19.13 2.81
C SER A 422 0.36 -20.56 2.81
N LEU A 423 1.62 -20.75 3.24
CA LEU A 423 2.26 -22.06 3.32
C LEU A 423 1.50 -23.02 4.25
N LYS A 424 0.92 -22.51 5.35
CA LYS A 424 0.00 -23.27 6.21
C LYS A 424 -1.21 -23.78 5.44
N TYR A 425 -1.89 -22.91 4.68
CA TYR A 425 -3.06 -23.32 3.90
C TYR A 425 -2.71 -24.23 2.71
N LEU A 426 -1.54 -24.06 2.11
CA LEU A 426 -1.05 -24.98 1.08
C LEU A 426 -0.80 -26.38 1.67
N ALA A 427 -0.21 -26.45 2.88
CA ALA A 427 -0.04 -27.71 3.59
C ALA A 427 -1.37 -28.40 3.91
N LEU A 428 -2.37 -27.65 4.37
CA LEU A 428 -3.72 -28.18 4.60
C LEU A 428 -4.33 -28.72 3.30
N SER A 429 -4.29 -27.94 2.22
CA SER A 429 -4.81 -28.37 0.92
C SER A 429 -4.17 -29.66 0.45
N VAL A 430 -2.83 -29.74 0.49
CA VAL A 430 -2.08 -30.91 0.00
C VAL A 430 -2.25 -32.12 0.92
N GLY A 431 -2.36 -31.89 2.24
CA GLY A 431 -2.61 -32.94 3.21
C GLY A 431 -4.04 -33.50 3.15
N GLU A 432 -5.01 -32.72 2.68
CA GLU A 432 -6.41 -33.13 2.51
C GLU A 432 -6.71 -33.73 1.11
N SER A 433 -6.00 -33.29 0.07
CA SER A 433 -6.17 -33.80 -1.31
C SER A 433 -5.62 -35.22 -1.46
N GLY A 434 -6.45 -36.22 -1.14
CA GLY A 434 -6.28 -37.62 -1.56
C GLY A 434 -7.25 -37.94 -2.69
N GLU A 435 -6.99 -37.45 -3.91
CA GLU A 435 -7.90 -37.62 -5.05
C GLU A 435 -8.02 -39.07 -5.54
N ASP A 436 -7.02 -39.92 -5.28
CA ASP A 436 -6.96 -41.27 -5.86
C ASP A 436 -7.09 -42.41 -4.82
N GLY A 437 -7.60 -42.12 -3.62
CA GLY A 437 -7.55 -43.07 -2.51
C GLY A 437 -6.12 -43.41 -2.04
N SER A 438 -5.09 -42.73 -2.58
CA SER A 438 -3.67 -42.88 -2.24
C SER A 438 -3.29 -42.28 -0.87
N GLY A 439 -4.28 -41.82 -0.11
CA GLY A 439 -4.09 -41.08 1.14
C GLY A 439 -3.58 -39.65 0.90
N GLY A 440 -3.75 -38.78 1.89
CA GLY A 440 -3.24 -37.41 1.82
C GLY A 440 -1.72 -37.36 1.60
N ARG A 441 -1.23 -36.31 0.92
CA ARG A 441 0.22 -36.09 0.71
C ARG A 441 0.88 -35.49 1.96
N HIS A 442 0.82 -36.22 3.07
CA HIS A 442 1.27 -35.76 4.39
C HIS A 442 2.75 -35.35 4.41
N ALA A 443 3.62 -36.02 3.65
CA ALA A 443 5.03 -35.65 3.58
C ALA A 443 5.24 -34.24 2.98
N GLU A 444 4.54 -33.91 1.90
CA GLU A 444 4.58 -32.57 1.30
C GLU A 444 4.05 -31.52 2.29
N ALA A 445 2.93 -31.82 2.96
CA ALA A 445 2.33 -30.94 3.96
C ALA A 445 3.30 -30.63 5.12
N VAL A 446 4.03 -31.64 5.62
CA VAL A 446 5.07 -31.46 6.66
C VAL A 446 6.16 -30.49 6.22
N VAL A 447 6.61 -30.58 4.97
CA VAL A 447 7.68 -29.70 4.45
C VAL A 447 7.16 -28.26 4.29
N TYR A 448 5.95 -28.06 3.76
CA TYR A 448 5.34 -26.72 3.71
C TYR A 448 5.19 -26.09 5.10
N LEU A 449 4.81 -26.85 6.13
CA LEU A 449 4.70 -26.34 7.49
C LEU A 449 6.06 -26.03 8.13
N ARG A 450 7.13 -26.75 7.77
CA ARG A 450 8.49 -26.38 8.16
C ARG A 450 8.92 -25.07 7.51
N MET A 451 8.60 -24.87 6.23
CA MET A 451 8.84 -23.60 5.55
C MET A 451 8.05 -22.46 6.21
N ALA A 452 6.77 -22.69 6.52
CA ALA A 452 5.92 -21.72 7.21
C ALA A 452 6.50 -21.32 8.56
N LYS A 453 6.97 -22.31 9.35
CA LYS A 453 7.66 -22.05 10.62
C LYS A 453 8.94 -21.24 10.40
N GLY A 454 9.75 -21.58 9.40
CA GLY A 454 10.96 -20.83 9.06
C GLY A 454 10.69 -19.36 8.70
N GLU A 455 9.57 -19.06 8.02
CA GLU A 455 9.15 -17.66 7.79
C GLU A 455 8.76 -16.92 9.08
N LEU A 456 8.17 -17.62 10.05
CA LEU A 456 7.85 -17.03 11.36
C LEU A 456 9.09 -16.85 12.25
N ASP A 457 10.06 -17.75 12.15
CA ASP A 457 11.33 -17.67 12.88
C ASP A 457 12.15 -16.45 12.40
N LYS A 458 12.06 -16.09 11.10
CA LYS A 458 12.64 -14.82 10.59
C LYS A 458 12.06 -13.59 11.29
N LEU A 459 10.81 -13.65 11.75
CA LEU A 459 10.18 -12.56 12.50
C LEU A 459 10.65 -12.51 13.96
N THR A 460 11.06 -13.64 14.56
CA THR A 460 11.57 -13.69 15.95
C THR A 460 13.04 -13.33 16.05
N ASP A 461 13.84 -13.76 15.06
CA ASP A 461 15.31 -13.68 15.11
C ASP A 461 15.87 -12.31 14.71
N GLY A 462 15.01 -11.41 14.24
CA GLY A 462 15.40 -10.04 13.91
C GLY A 462 15.87 -9.25 15.14
N PRO A 463 16.92 -8.40 15.03
CA PRO A 463 17.42 -7.58 16.13
C PRO A 463 16.31 -6.62 16.57
N SER A 464 15.63 -6.96 17.68
CA SER A 464 14.31 -6.46 18.07
C SER A 464 13.29 -6.64 16.95
N THR A 465 12.31 -7.52 17.14
CA THR A 465 11.27 -7.68 16.13
C THR A 465 10.65 -6.30 15.87
N PRO A 466 10.41 -5.89 14.61
CA PRO A 466 9.71 -4.64 14.33
C PRO A 466 8.39 -4.52 15.06
N LEU A 467 7.77 -5.67 15.38
CA LEU A 467 6.65 -5.79 16.31
C LEU A 467 7.04 -5.29 17.70
N GLU A 468 8.10 -5.81 18.33
CA GLU A 468 8.57 -5.42 19.68
C GLU A 468 9.01 -3.95 19.78
N GLU A 469 9.75 -3.44 18.79
CA GLU A 469 10.12 -2.01 18.73
C GLU A 469 8.88 -1.14 18.49
N PHE A 470 7.87 -1.68 17.78
CA PHE A 470 6.54 -1.07 17.80
C PHE A 470 5.91 -1.13 19.20
N ILE A 471 5.89 -2.31 19.82
CA ILE A 471 5.22 -2.71 21.07
C ILE A 471 5.79 -2.00 22.31
N GLY A 472 6.93 -1.32 22.18
CA GLY A 472 7.51 -0.54 23.29
C GLY A 472 8.13 -1.48 24.31
N LYS A 473 9.38 -1.88 24.08
CA LYS A 473 10.14 -2.70 25.02
C LYS A 473 10.51 -1.97 26.32
N ASP A 474 10.31 -0.66 26.37
CA ASP A 474 10.87 0.20 27.44
C ASP A 474 10.14 0.08 28.78
N ASP A 475 8.84 -0.25 28.81
CA ASP A 475 8.09 -0.21 30.08
C ASP A 475 8.27 -1.48 30.93
N SER A 476 8.34 -2.65 30.30
CA SER A 476 8.41 -3.95 31.03
C SER A 476 9.78 -4.24 31.66
N LYS A 477 10.89 -3.80 31.07
CA LYS A 477 12.22 -3.91 31.71
C LYS A 477 12.42 -2.87 32.81
N SER A 478 11.87 -1.66 32.64
CA SER A 478 11.93 -0.59 33.63
C SER A 478 11.15 -0.93 34.92
N MET A 479 9.96 -1.51 34.80
CA MET A 479 9.18 -1.98 35.97
C MET A 479 9.89 -3.10 36.76
N ARG A 480 10.59 -4.00 36.08
CA ARG A 480 11.34 -5.08 36.74
C ARG A 480 12.58 -4.58 37.48
N ALA A 481 13.20 -3.51 37.00
CA ALA A 481 14.29 -2.82 37.71
C ALA A 481 13.79 -2.06 38.96
N ARG A 482 12.56 -1.53 38.92
CA ARG A 482 11.94 -0.81 40.06
C ARG A 482 11.48 -1.71 41.20
N LEU A 483 11.04 -2.93 40.91
CA LEU A 483 10.60 -3.89 41.94
C LEU A 483 11.75 -4.65 42.62
N GLY A 484 12.99 -4.54 42.10
CA GLY A 484 14.17 -5.21 42.64
C GLY A 484 14.98 -4.41 43.66
N ARG A 485 14.59 -3.17 44.00
CA ARG A 485 15.33 -2.31 44.94
C ARG A 485 14.47 -2.04 46.18
N LYS A 486 14.31 -3.06 47.02
CA LYS A 486 13.82 -2.93 48.39
C LYS A 486 14.95 -3.45 49.29
N ASP A 487 15.23 -2.71 50.36
CA ASP A 487 16.36 -2.79 51.30
C ASP A 487 17.53 -1.84 50.92
N SER A 488 18.06 -0.98 51.77
CA SER A 488 17.79 -0.61 53.17
C SER A 488 18.53 0.72 53.46
N SER A 489 17.92 1.55 54.31
CA SER A 489 18.55 2.58 55.17
C SER A 489 19.58 3.57 54.58
N GLN A 490 19.14 4.79 54.28
CA GLN A 490 19.90 6.00 54.65
C GLN A 490 18.98 7.24 54.69
N PRO A 491 18.99 8.05 55.77
CA PRO A 491 18.26 9.31 55.84
C PRO A 491 19.14 10.50 55.38
N ASP A 492 18.46 11.57 55.00
CA ASP A 492 18.94 12.94 54.82
C ASP A 492 19.99 13.18 53.72
N GLN A 493 19.51 13.48 52.50
CA GLN A 493 19.90 14.69 51.77
C GLN A 493 18.73 15.22 50.94
N LEU A 494 18.46 16.53 51.06
CA LEU A 494 17.58 17.29 50.18
C LEU A 494 18.15 17.27 48.76
N GLU A 495 17.56 16.51 47.85
CA GLU A 495 17.73 16.71 46.42
C GLU A 495 16.38 16.73 45.69
N HIS A 496 16.27 17.69 44.78
CA HIS A 496 15.08 18.11 44.05
C HIS A 496 14.38 16.98 43.26
N PRO A 497 13.07 16.76 43.44
CA PRO A 497 12.31 15.79 42.67
C PRO A 497 11.57 16.46 41.51
N GLU A 498 12.27 17.03 40.52
CA GLU A 498 11.62 17.55 39.32
C GLU A 498 12.50 17.36 38.07
N SER A 499 12.30 16.27 37.29
CA SER A 499 12.48 16.28 35.81
C SER A 499 12.40 14.92 35.08
N GLU A 500 12.32 13.76 35.73
CA GLU A 500 12.41 12.47 35.00
C GLU A 500 11.07 11.82 34.57
N GLN A 501 9.92 12.48 34.76
CA GLN A 501 8.60 11.88 34.48
C GLN A 501 8.08 11.96 33.04
N ASN A 502 8.84 12.52 32.08
CA ASN A 502 8.25 13.00 30.82
C ASN A 502 8.71 12.31 29.51
N ARG A 503 9.18 11.05 29.55
CA ARG A 503 9.62 10.34 28.32
C ARG A 503 9.02 8.96 28.09
N THR A 504 7.96 8.56 28.78
CA THR A 504 7.14 7.44 28.29
C THR A 504 6.37 7.95 27.07
N SER A 505 6.86 7.60 25.88
CA SER A 505 6.21 7.93 24.62
C SER A 505 4.78 7.39 24.65
N SER A 506 3.81 8.26 24.92
CA SER A 506 2.39 7.92 24.97
C SER A 506 1.97 7.40 23.60
N SER A 507 1.98 6.08 23.46
CA SER A 507 1.62 5.45 22.20
C SER A 507 0.15 5.74 21.91
N HIS A 508 -0.15 6.20 20.71
CA HIS A 508 -1.51 6.50 20.27
C HIS A 508 -2.41 5.27 20.54
N PRO A 509 -3.63 5.41 21.12
CA PRO A 509 -4.48 4.28 21.53
C PRO A 509 -4.79 3.32 20.38
N LEU A 510 -4.98 3.84 19.16
CA LEU A 510 -5.14 3.01 17.96
C LEU A 510 -3.91 2.15 17.64
N ARG A 511 -2.72 2.69 17.88
CA ARG A 511 -1.47 1.95 17.68
C ARG A 511 -1.40 0.78 18.64
N ALA A 512 -1.81 0.97 19.89
CA ALA A 512 -1.91 -0.11 20.87
C ALA A 512 -2.90 -1.20 20.43
N ARG A 513 -4.12 -0.82 20.00
CA ARG A 513 -5.11 -1.78 19.48
C ARG A 513 -4.59 -2.58 18.29
N LEU A 514 -3.95 -1.89 17.35
CA LEU A 514 -3.34 -2.50 16.17
C LEU A 514 -2.22 -3.48 16.56
N GLN A 515 -1.41 -3.14 17.56
CA GLN A 515 -0.38 -4.03 18.10
C GLN A 515 -0.98 -5.26 18.76
N THR A 516 -2.01 -5.10 19.58
CA THR A 516 -2.74 -6.22 20.19
C THR A 516 -3.28 -7.16 19.11
N TYR A 517 -3.88 -6.61 18.06
CA TYR A 517 -4.40 -7.39 16.94
C TYR A 517 -3.29 -8.17 16.21
N HIS A 518 -2.17 -7.53 15.89
CA HIS A 518 -1.03 -8.21 15.27
C HIS A 518 -0.44 -9.31 16.16
N SER A 519 -0.28 -9.05 17.45
CA SER A 519 0.24 -10.02 18.42
C SER A 519 -0.69 -11.23 18.54
N MET A 520 -2.00 -11.00 18.55
CA MET A 520 -3.02 -12.05 18.57
C MET A 520 -2.96 -12.91 17.31
N ILE A 521 -2.91 -12.29 16.12
CA ILE A 521 -2.77 -13.02 14.85
C ILE A 521 -1.48 -13.85 14.87
N TYR A 522 -0.35 -13.22 15.20
CA TYR A 522 0.95 -13.90 15.20
C TYR A 522 0.95 -15.12 16.13
N SER A 523 0.55 -14.94 17.40
CA SER A 523 0.51 -16.03 18.38
C SER A 523 -0.45 -17.16 17.99
N SER A 524 -1.63 -16.81 17.48
CA SER A 524 -2.62 -17.75 16.96
C SER A 524 -2.04 -18.59 15.82
N HIS A 525 -1.42 -17.96 14.83
CA HIS A 525 -0.86 -18.66 13.67
C HIS A 525 0.38 -19.50 14.03
N THR A 526 1.27 -19.01 14.89
CA THR A 526 2.42 -19.79 15.38
C THR A 526 1.97 -21.07 16.09
N SER A 527 0.97 -20.96 16.97
CA SER A 527 0.39 -22.12 17.67
C SER A 527 -0.27 -23.10 16.69
N SER A 528 -1.04 -22.58 15.73
CA SER A 528 -1.74 -23.36 14.71
C SER A 528 -0.75 -24.13 13.81
N ILE A 529 0.30 -23.47 13.31
CA ILE A 529 1.33 -24.11 12.47
C ILE A 529 2.04 -25.21 13.25
N ALA A 530 2.42 -24.97 14.50
CA ALA A 530 3.07 -25.98 15.34
C ALA A 530 2.16 -27.19 15.59
N HIS A 531 0.88 -26.97 15.85
CA HIS A 531 -0.10 -28.03 16.03
C HIS A 531 -0.28 -28.88 14.76
N ILE A 532 -0.56 -28.24 13.63
CA ILE A 532 -0.79 -28.93 12.34
C ILE A 532 0.47 -29.68 11.89
N LEU A 533 1.66 -29.10 12.12
CA LEU A 533 2.93 -29.76 11.81
C LEU A 533 3.10 -31.08 12.59
N ASN A 534 2.78 -31.07 13.89
CA ASN A 534 2.85 -32.27 14.71
C ASN A 534 1.82 -33.32 14.27
N LEU A 535 0.64 -32.89 13.84
CA LEU A 535 -0.42 -33.77 13.34
C LEU A 535 0.00 -34.47 12.04
N TYR A 536 0.38 -33.72 11.01
CA TYR A 536 0.79 -34.34 9.74
C TYR A 536 2.08 -35.14 9.86
N LYS A 537 2.97 -34.76 10.78
CA LYS A 537 4.15 -35.59 11.10
C LYS A 537 3.72 -36.95 11.66
N ARG A 538 2.81 -36.99 12.63
CA ARG A 538 2.28 -38.25 13.17
C ARG A 538 1.57 -39.08 12.11
N LEU A 539 0.73 -38.47 11.28
CA LEU A 539 0.05 -39.16 10.18
C LEU A 539 1.06 -39.72 9.17
N ASN A 540 2.10 -38.98 8.85
CA ASN A 540 3.13 -39.47 7.94
C ASN A 540 3.95 -40.62 8.55
N ASP A 541 4.33 -40.50 9.82
CA ASP A 541 5.17 -41.48 10.51
C ASP A 541 4.41 -42.77 10.89
N SER A 542 3.07 -42.76 10.88
CA SER A 542 2.23 -43.91 11.29
C SER A 542 1.33 -44.50 10.21
N VAL A 543 0.90 -43.70 9.22
CA VAL A 543 -0.08 -44.12 8.20
C VAL A 543 0.54 -44.14 6.81
N SER A 544 1.09 -43.01 6.34
CA SER A 544 1.45 -42.89 4.91
C SER A 544 2.90 -43.25 4.58
N PHE A 545 3.83 -43.13 5.54
CA PHE A 545 5.26 -43.43 5.37
C PHE A 545 5.90 -42.79 4.12
N GLN A 546 5.39 -41.62 3.70
CA GLN A 546 5.88 -40.95 2.50
C GLN A 546 7.24 -40.31 2.78
N VAL A 547 8.12 -40.36 1.78
CA VAL A 547 9.43 -39.70 1.83
C VAL A 547 9.22 -38.19 1.79
N LEU A 548 9.91 -37.46 2.67
CA LEU A 548 9.85 -36.00 2.70
C LEU A 548 10.56 -35.43 1.45
N PRO A 549 9.87 -34.67 0.59
CA PRO A 549 10.51 -34.01 -0.55
C PRO A 549 11.48 -32.93 -0.08
N SER A 550 12.40 -32.51 -0.96
CA SER A 550 13.26 -31.37 -0.64
C SER A 550 12.46 -30.05 -0.70
N VAL A 551 12.97 -29.01 -0.02
CA VAL A 551 12.38 -27.66 -0.08
C VAL A 551 12.44 -27.10 -1.50
N ALA A 552 13.48 -27.44 -2.27
CA ALA A 552 13.63 -27.00 -3.66
C ALA A 552 12.51 -27.56 -4.55
N ASP A 553 12.18 -28.85 -4.39
CA ASP A 553 11.13 -29.53 -5.16
C ASP A 553 9.75 -28.90 -4.92
N LEU A 554 9.47 -28.48 -3.67
CA LEU A 554 8.18 -27.87 -3.32
C LEU A 554 8.11 -26.38 -3.65
N SER A 555 9.24 -25.68 -3.71
CA SER A 555 9.27 -24.24 -4.01
C SER A 555 8.71 -23.96 -5.41
N GLY A 556 9.03 -24.82 -6.39
CA GLY A 556 8.46 -24.74 -7.75
C GLY A 556 6.97 -25.09 -7.84
N LYS A 557 6.39 -25.70 -6.80
CA LYS A 557 4.95 -26.05 -6.72
C LYS A 557 4.11 -24.99 -6.01
N ILE A 558 4.72 -23.94 -5.45
CA ILE A 558 3.96 -22.85 -4.81
C ILE A 558 3.16 -22.14 -5.91
N PRO A 559 1.83 -22.04 -5.75
CA PRO A 559 1.00 -21.43 -6.79
C PRO A 559 1.27 -19.93 -6.92
N THR A 560 0.99 -19.39 -8.10
CA THR A 560 1.01 -17.94 -8.33
C THR A 560 0.00 -17.23 -7.40
N PRO A 561 0.36 -16.06 -6.83
CA PRO A 561 -0.58 -15.24 -6.09
C PRO A 561 -1.86 -14.95 -6.89
N ARG A 562 -2.99 -14.85 -6.20
CA ARG A 562 -4.26 -14.45 -6.80
C ARG A 562 -4.77 -13.20 -6.10
N GLY A 563 -4.92 -12.10 -6.86
CA GLY A 563 -5.58 -10.89 -6.37
C GLY A 563 -7.02 -11.17 -5.93
N LEU A 564 -7.36 -10.74 -4.72
CA LEU A 564 -8.73 -10.82 -4.19
C LEU A 564 -9.62 -9.72 -4.76
N LEU A 565 -9.03 -8.57 -5.03
CA LEU A 565 -9.71 -7.38 -5.50
C LEU A 565 -9.26 -7.12 -6.93
N THR A 566 -10.23 -7.00 -7.82
CA THR A 566 -10.01 -6.41 -9.12
C THR A 566 -10.13 -4.89 -8.96
N PHE A 567 -9.16 -4.19 -9.52
CA PHE A 567 -9.21 -2.73 -9.69
C PHE A 567 -9.39 -2.51 -11.17
N ASP A 568 -10.36 -1.68 -11.55
CA ASP A 568 -10.58 -1.35 -12.95
C ASP A 568 -9.36 -0.59 -13.48
N GLN A 569 -8.55 -1.28 -14.30
CA GLN A 569 -7.38 -0.68 -14.92
C GLN A 569 -7.71 0.01 -16.24
N GLY A 570 -8.90 -0.18 -16.80
CA GLY A 570 -9.14 0.08 -18.22
C GLY A 570 -10.49 0.69 -18.52
N GLY A 571 -10.54 2.03 -18.58
CA GLY A 571 -11.48 2.88 -19.35
C GLY A 571 -12.99 2.68 -19.18
N GLY A 572 -13.44 1.61 -18.54
CA GLY A 572 -14.83 1.15 -18.48
C GLY A 572 -15.57 1.78 -17.32
N GLY A 573 -15.56 3.11 -17.22
CA GLY A 573 -16.44 3.89 -16.34
C GLY A 573 -16.37 3.63 -14.82
N GLY A 574 -15.57 2.66 -14.35
CA GLY A 574 -15.57 2.20 -12.96
C GLY A 574 -14.46 2.79 -12.09
N GLY A 575 -13.48 3.48 -12.69
CA GLY A 575 -12.40 4.12 -11.94
C GLY A 575 -12.78 5.46 -11.33
N TRP A 576 -12.06 5.86 -10.27
CA TRP A 576 -12.18 7.21 -9.70
C TRP A 576 -11.94 8.27 -10.77
N THR A 577 -12.83 9.26 -10.80
CA THR A 577 -12.72 10.45 -11.63
C THR A 577 -12.64 11.67 -10.71
N PRO A 578 -11.84 12.69 -11.07
CA PRO A 578 -11.77 13.92 -10.31
C PRO A 578 -13.17 14.55 -10.27
N PRO A 579 -13.55 15.20 -9.15
CA PRO A 579 -14.85 15.83 -9.07
C PRO A 579 -14.96 16.96 -10.09
N LYS A 580 -16.20 17.27 -10.47
CA LYS A 580 -16.52 18.38 -11.37
C LYS A 580 -15.94 19.68 -10.83
N ALA A 581 -15.36 20.49 -11.71
CA ALA A 581 -14.88 21.82 -11.36
C ALA A 581 -16.02 22.64 -10.73
N ALA A 582 -15.78 23.30 -9.60
CA ALA A 582 -16.83 24.06 -8.89
C ALA A 582 -17.33 25.29 -9.66
N PHE A 583 -16.54 25.81 -10.60
CA PHE A 583 -16.82 26.98 -11.41
C PHE A 583 -15.94 26.97 -12.67
N GLY A 584 -16.19 27.93 -13.56
CA GLY A 584 -15.48 28.07 -14.84
C GLY A 584 -16.27 27.47 -15.99
N ARG A 585 -15.78 27.68 -17.21
CA ARG A 585 -16.40 27.12 -18.41
C ARG A 585 -16.05 25.65 -18.44
N GLU A 586 -16.99 24.80 -18.03
CA GLU A 586 -16.89 23.40 -18.36
C GLU A 586 -16.80 23.32 -19.88
N GLY A 587 -15.72 22.73 -20.40
CA GLY A 587 -15.74 22.26 -21.77
C GLY A 587 -17.05 21.50 -21.93
N THR A 588 -17.89 21.91 -22.88
CA THR A 588 -19.33 21.64 -23.02
C THR A 588 -19.69 20.17 -23.26
N GLY A 589 -18.96 19.22 -22.66
CA GLY A 589 -19.35 17.84 -22.54
C GLY A 589 -20.40 17.70 -21.44
N GLU A 590 -21.67 17.82 -21.81
CA GLU A 590 -22.80 17.30 -21.05
C GLU A 590 -22.53 15.85 -20.67
N SER A 591 -22.06 15.61 -19.45
CA SER A 591 -22.20 14.31 -18.80
C SER A 591 -22.91 14.57 -17.48
N GLY A 592 -24.16 14.09 -17.40
CA GLY A 592 -24.98 14.19 -16.20
C GLY A 592 -24.34 13.40 -15.06
N GLY A 593 -23.58 14.09 -14.22
CA GLY A 593 -22.98 13.51 -13.02
C GLY A 593 -24.05 13.24 -11.97
N GLN A 594 -24.41 11.97 -11.82
CA GLN A 594 -25.17 11.47 -10.69
C GLN A 594 -24.28 11.59 -9.44
N GLY A 595 -24.53 12.59 -8.61
CA GLY A 595 -23.76 12.83 -7.40
C GLY A 595 -23.82 11.61 -6.48
N PHE A 596 -22.68 10.95 -6.28
CA PHE A 596 -22.49 9.93 -5.24
C PHE A 596 -22.49 10.64 -3.88
N LEU A 597 -23.66 11.04 -3.42
CA LEU A 597 -23.91 11.43 -2.04
C LEU A 597 -23.67 10.17 -1.20
N ILE A 598 -22.74 10.26 -0.24
CA ILE A 598 -22.61 9.29 0.85
C ILE A 598 -23.85 9.49 1.73
N GLY A 599 -24.99 9.00 1.25
CA GLY A 599 -26.19 8.82 2.03
C GLY A 599 -25.92 7.67 3.00
N ALA A 600 -26.12 7.93 4.29
CA ALA A 600 -26.37 6.88 5.24
C ALA A 600 -27.66 6.16 4.80
N GLU A 601 -27.54 5.11 3.99
CA GLU A 601 -28.67 4.23 3.65
C GLU A 601 -29.13 3.54 4.93
N GLY A 602 -30.17 4.10 5.54
CA GLY A 602 -31.09 3.34 6.37
C GLY A 602 -31.83 2.38 5.45
N GLY A 603 -31.66 1.08 5.70
CA GLY A 603 -32.25 0.02 4.91
C GLY A 603 -33.78 0.08 4.96
N GLU A 604 -34.37 0.27 3.79
CA GLU A 604 -35.75 -0.11 3.51
C GLU A 604 -35.69 -1.50 2.86
N ASP A 605 -36.24 -2.50 3.54
CA ASP A 605 -36.23 -3.91 3.13
C ASP A 605 -37.09 -4.11 1.87
N THR A 606 -36.51 -3.90 0.69
CA THR A 606 -37.09 -4.44 -0.54
C THR A 606 -36.67 -5.89 -0.69
N GLU A 607 -37.60 -6.77 -0.32
CA GLU A 607 -37.60 -8.21 -0.57
C GLU A 607 -37.57 -8.47 -2.10
N GLY A 608 -36.38 -8.47 -2.67
CA GLY A 608 -36.15 -8.56 -4.12
C GLY A 608 -35.11 -9.62 -4.46
N ALA A 609 -35.59 -10.75 -5.02
CA ALA A 609 -34.90 -11.70 -5.88
C ALA A 609 -33.44 -12.06 -5.52
N TYR A 610 -33.30 -13.21 -4.86
CA TYR A 610 -32.08 -14.01 -4.70
C TYR A 610 -31.31 -14.20 -6.02
N ALA A 611 -30.31 -13.36 -6.27
CA ALA A 611 -29.33 -13.50 -7.35
C ALA A 611 -28.23 -14.52 -6.95
N GLY A 612 -28.65 -15.75 -6.65
CA GLY A 612 -27.76 -16.87 -6.38
C GLY A 612 -27.66 -17.79 -7.59
N LYS A 613 -26.91 -17.39 -8.63
CA LYS A 613 -26.36 -18.34 -9.63
C LYS A 613 -25.26 -17.67 -10.48
N GLY A 614 -24.02 -18.10 -10.26
CA GLY A 614 -22.97 -18.07 -11.28
C GLY A 614 -21.82 -17.10 -11.02
N ALA A 615 -20.72 -17.65 -10.50
CA ALA A 615 -19.31 -17.39 -10.91
C ALA A 615 -18.32 -17.59 -9.75
N TYR A 616 -18.46 -18.70 -9.01
CA TYR A 616 -17.34 -19.27 -8.26
C TYR A 616 -17.41 -20.79 -8.35
N TYR A 617 -16.95 -21.34 -9.48
CA TYR A 617 -16.21 -22.59 -9.56
C TYR A 617 -15.21 -22.47 -10.70
#